data_AF-A0A8J3RBT7-F1
#
_entry.id   AF-A0A8J3RBT7-F1
#
_cell.length_a   1.000
_cell.length_b   1.000
_cell.length_c   1.000
_cell.angle_alpha   90.00
_cell.angle_beta   90.00
_cell.angle_gamma   90.00
#
_symmetry.space_group_name_H-M   'P 1'
#
loop_
_entity.id
_entity.type
_entity.pdbx_description
1 polymer ?
#
loop_
_entity_poly.entity_id
_entity_poly.type
_entity_poly.pdbx_seq_one_letter_code
_entity_poly.pdbx_strand_id
1 'polypeptide(L)' 'MGVIVTTDTLPRPLPVDLVDGPTGLLYLVPHAPLTAADCAALSALLAARAAAAHIPADDQPQQ' A
#
# COMPACT_ATOMS: atom_id res chain seq x y z
N MET A 1 13.49 -10.55 -3.26
CA MET A 1 13.65 -9.27 -2.53
C MET A 1 12.26 -8.68 -2.41
N GLY A 2 11.64 -8.75 -1.23
CA GLY A 2 10.32 -8.12 -1.00
C GLY A 2 10.53 -6.67 -0.62
N VAL A 3 9.80 -5.75 -1.24
CA VAL A 3 9.78 -4.34 -0.84
C VAL A 3 8.82 -4.22 0.34
N ILE A 4 9.33 -3.79 1.49
CA ILE A 4 8.49 -3.46 2.63
C ILE A 4 8.05 -2.00 2.42
N VAL A 5 6.75 -1.78 2.21
CA VAL A 5 6.21 -0.43 2.18
C VAL A 5 5.78 -0.08 3.59
N THR A 6 6.67 0.61 4.29
CA THR A 6 6.39 1.11 5.62
C THR A 6 5.33 2.21 5.54
N THR A 7 4.29 2.11 6.36
CA THR A 7 3.25 3.15 6.53
C THR A 7 3.79 4.41 7.23
N ASP A 8 5.09 4.50 7.45
CA ASP A 8 5.82 5.60 8.12
C ASP A 8 5.67 6.96 7.42
N THR A 9 5.31 6.97 6.13
CA THR A 9 5.00 8.19 5.38
C THR A 9 3.61 8.76 5.69
N LEU A 10 2.78 8.04 6.45
CA LEU A 10 1.52 8.56 6.97
C LEU A 10 1.79 9.44 8.20
N PRO A 11 1.05 10.55 8.38
CA PRO A 11 1.13 11.39 9.57
C PRO A 11 0.77 10.65 10.88
N ARG A 12 0.21 9.44 10.78
CA ARG A 12 -0.02 8.52 11.89
C ARG A 12 0.38 7.10 11.45
N PRO A 13 1.30 6.42 12.16
CA PRO A 13 1.63 5.05 11.87
C PRO A 13 0.39 4.17 12.06
N LEU A 14 0.03 3.40 11.04
CA LEU A 14 -1.06 2.44 11.15
C LEU A 14 -0.55 1.17 11.83
N PRO A 15 -1.37 0.48 12.64
CA PRO A 15 -0.98 -0.77 13.29
C PRO A 15 -0.98 -1.96 12.30
N VAL A 16 -0.59 -1.73 11.04
CA VAL A 16 -0.55 -2.72 9.97
C VAL A 16 0.64 -2.42 9.06
N ASP A 17 1.39 -3.47 8.74
CA ASP A 17 2.40 -3.44 7.68
C ASP A 17 1.82 -3.89 6.35
N LEU A 18 2.32 -3.29 5.28
CA LEU A 18 1.97 -3.61 3.91
C LEU A 18 3.18 -4.23 3.21
N VAL A 19 3.02 -5.50 2.83
CA VAL A 19 4.10 -6.30 2.27
C VAL A 19 3.77 -6.69 0.84
N ASP A 20 4.61 -6.27 -0.10
CA ASP A 20 4.49 -6.70 -1.50
C ASP A 20 5.01 -8.13 -1.64
N GLY A 21 4.10 -9.05 -1.95
CA GLY A 21 4.38 -10.47 -2.08
C GLY A 21 4.96 -10.87 -3.44
N PRO A 22 5.62 -12.03 -3.52
CA PRO A 22 6.29 -12.49 -4.74
C PRO A 22 5.33 -12.79 -5.90
N THR A 23 4.04 -12.97 -5.61
CA THR A 23 2.97 -13.23 -6.60
C THR A 23 2.30 -11.94 -7.09
N GLY A 24 2.81 -10.76 -6.73
CA GLY A 24 2.17 -9.48 -7.01
C GLY A 24 0.95 -9.19 -6.13
N LEU A 25 0.73 -10.01 -5.10
CA LEU A 25 -0.31 -9.78 -4.09
C LEU A 25 0.23 -8.87 -2.98
N LEU A 26 -0.61 -7.93 -2.53
CA LEU A 26 -0.34 -7.10 -1.36
C LEU A 26 -0.86 -7.80 -0.11
N TYR A 27 0.04 -8.03 0.85
CA TYR A 27 -0.30 -8.63 2.14
C TYR A 27 -0.41 -7.55 3.21
N LEU A 28 -1.47 -7.65 4.02
CA LEU A 28 -1.69 -6.81 5.19
C LEU A 28 -1.35 -7.61 6.45
N VAL A 29 -0.40 -7.11 7.24
CA VAL A 29 0.07 -7.76 8.47
C VAL A 29 -0.29 -6.88 9.66
N PRO A 30 -1.41 -7.13 10.36
CA PRO A 30 -1.82 -6.33 11.50
C PRO A 30 -1.01 -6.67 12.76
N HIS A 31 -0.59 -5.63 13.49
CA HIS A 31 0.15 -5.73 14.76
C HIS A 31 -0.71 -5.40 15.98
N ALA A 32 -1.84 -4.71 15.77
CA ALA A 32 -2.84 -4.42 16.79
C ALA A 32 -4.24 -4.39 16.15
N PRO A 33 -5.32 -4.44 16.95
CA PRO A 33 -6.68 -4.28 16.46
C PRO A 33 -6.85 -2.95 15.70
N LEU A 34 -7.44 -3.03 14.51
CA LEU A 34 -7.75 -1.85 13.70
C LEU A 34 -9.00 -1.15 14.24
N THR A 35 -8.91 0.16 14.44
CA THR A 35 -10.09 0.98 14.72
C THR A 35 -10.76 1.42 13.42
N ALA A 36 -12.01 1.90 13.50
CA ALA A 36 -12.70 2.44 12.33
C ALA A 36 -11.95 3.63 11.69
N ALA A 37 -11.22 4.43 12.49
CA ALA A 37 -10.39 5.52 11.99
C ALA A 37 -9.17 5.00 11.22
N ASP A 38 -8.56 3.91 11.69
CA ASP A 38 -7.42 3.28 11.01
C ASP A 38 -7.85 2.67 9.67
N CYS A 39 -9.06 2.10 9.60
CA CYS A 39 -9.63 1.60 8.34
C CYS A 39 -9.79 2.71 7.28
N ALA A 40 -10.19 3.92 7.67
CA ALA A 40 -10.31 5.04 6.75
C ALA A 40 -8.96 5.46 6.17
N ALA A 41 -7.93 5.54 7.02
CA ALA A 41 -6.57 5.86 6.60
C ALA A 41 -5.94 4.76 5.73
N LEU A 42 -6.17 3.48 6.09
CA LEU A 42 -5.75 2.32 5.29
C LEU A 42 -6.39 2.33 3.90
N SER A 43 -7.70 2.61 3.83
CA SER A 43 -8.43 2.73 2.57
C SER A 43 -7.85 3.81 1.65
N ALA A 44 -7.58 5.00 2.21
CA ALA A 44 -6.96 6.10 1.46
C ALA A 44 -5.57 5.73 0.92
N LEU A 45 -4.76 5.04 1.72
CA LEU A 45 -3.44 4.59 1.30
C LEU A 45 -3.51 3.54 0.19
N LEU A 46 -4.43 2.56 0.31
CA LEU A 46 -4.65 1.56 -0.74
C LEU A 46 -5.14 2.20 -2.04
N ALA A 47 -6.05 3.17 -1.97
CA ALA A 47 -6.52 3.92 -3.14
C ALA A 47 -5.37 4.69 -3.82
N ALA A 48 -4.51 5.34 -3.04
CA ALA A 48 -3.34 6.05 -3.58
C ALA A 48 -2.36 5.08 -4.26
N ARG A 49 -2.08 3.91 -3.66
CA ARG A 49 -1.24 2.88 -4.31
C ARG A 49 -1.89 2.33 -5.58
N ALA A 50 -3.20 2.09 -5.57
CA ALA A 50 -3.92 1.63 -6.76
C ALA A 50 -3.84 2.67 -7.89
N ALA A 51 -3.97 3.95 -7.58
CA ALA A 51 -3.81 5.04 -8.55
C ALA A 51 -2.37 5.12 -9.10
N ALA A 52 -1.35 4.93 -8.25
CA ALA A 52 0.05 4.90 -8.67
C ALA A 52 0.40 3.64 -9.50
N ALA A 53 -0.22 2.50 -9.19
CA ALA A 53 -0.10 1.28 -10.00
C ALA A 53 -0.87 1.37 -11.32
N HIS A 54 -1.90 2.21 -11.38
CA HIS A 54 -2.67 2.55 -12.56
C HIS A 54 -2.07 3.76 -13.33
N ILE A 55 -0.77 4.05 -13.17
CA ILE A 55 -0.06 4.76 -14.24
C ILE A 55 -0.02 3.77 -15.39
N PRO A 56 -0.75 4.02 -16.49
CA PRO A 56 -0.89 3.04 -17.54
C PRO A 56 0.49 2.72 -18.11
N ALA A 57 0.77 1.44 -18.32
CA ALA A 57 1.88 0.98 -19.15
C ALA A 57 1.67 1.33 -20.64
N ASP A 58 1.05 2.48 -20.92
CA ASP A 58 0.65 2.98 -22.24
C ASP A 58 1.37 4.29 -22.60
N ASP A 59 2.35 4.73 -21.79
CA ASP A 59 3.24 5.86 -22.11
C ASP A 59 4.73 5.52 -21.89
N GLN A 60 5.12 4.28 -22.21
CA GLN A 60 6.49 4.03 -22.65
C GLN A 60 6.51 4.23 -24.17
N PRO A 61 7.01 5.35 -24.72
CA PRO A 61 7.44 5.37 -26.10
C PRO A 61 8.57 4.34 -26.21
N GLN A 62 8.24 3.22 -26.83
CA GLN A 62 9.19 2.23 -27.27
C GLN A 62 9.95 2.86 -28.45
N GLN A 63 11.14 3.41 -28.14
CA GLN A 63 12.14 3.98 -29.06
C GLN A 63 11.95 5.43 -29.50
#